data_AF-A0A2I7SIF3-F1
#
_entry.id   AF-A0A2I7SIF3-F1
#
_cell.length_a   1.000
_cell.length_b   1.000
_cell.length_c   1.000
_cell.angle_alpha   90.00
_cell.angle_beta   90.00
_cell.angle_gamma   90.00
#
_symmetry.space_group_name_H-M   'P 1'
#
loop_
_entity.id
_entity.type
_entity.pdbx_description
1 polymer ?
#
loop_
_entity_poly.entity_id
_entity_poly.type
_entity_poly.pdbx_seq_one_letter_code
_entity_poly.pdbx_strand_id
1 'polypeptide(L)'
;MKMMVGKVYKKGDKGSEKGKILQEINIRLAGFGGNVPDEDFTERTEKTVIQFQKDYMKIAPTGIVDNETIIAIDEFSEKWLENIITYKCLCHTPSSKVSLNNRCTGYGKGGKNEHPGMHRSLLWSISALKFYLSEQKKYAYSNTSAGYRCWAHNNSIPRKSTNHMGKAVDIQYYENGNKIRSKKLSNLVPLKEIRDKFYINHLNSVEGWAGRKNNFRLEPIGLGKDQSYSWIHMDVTKYEQKYLTDKFFVKKQSLIKGKPLNEL
;
A
#
# COMPACT_ATOMS: atom_id res chain seq x y z
N MET A 1 -17.36 -19.18 25.85
CA MET A 1 -16.63 -18.08 25.18
C MET A 1 -16.20 -17.09 26.26
N LYS A 2 -14.91 -17.04 26.62
CA LYS A 2 -14.43 -16.08 27.64
C LYS A 2 -14.47 -14.69 27.01
N MET A 3 -15.41 -13.85 27.42
CA MET A 3 -15.42 -12.44 27.03
C MET A 3 -14.13 -11.81 27.54
N MET A 4 -13.22 -11.41 26.64
CA MET A 4 -12.12 -10.54 27.02
C MET A 4 -12.73 -9.19 27.40
N VAL A 5 -12.38 -8.69 28.59
CA VAL A 5 -12.60 -7.30 29.01
C VAL A 5 -12.16 -6.40 27.85
N GLY A 6 -13.07 -5.55 27.35
CA GLY A 6 -12.89 -4.83 26.09
C GLY A 6 -11.62 -4.00 26.09
N LYS A 7 -10.61 -4.46 25.34
CA LYS A 7 -9.35 -3.72 25.20
C LYS A 7 -9.63 -2.53 24.30
N VAL A 8 -9.37 -1.34 24.83
CA VAL A 8 -9.51 -0.07 24.11
C VAL A 8 -8.13 0.51 23.83
N TYR A 9 -7.89 0.90 22.59
CA TYR A 9 -6.66 1.57 22.17
C TYR A 9 -6.94 3.01 21.74
N LYS A 10 -6.11 3.94 22.21
CA LYS A 10 -6.30 5.37 21.94
C LYS A 10 -4.97 6.13 21.94
N LYS A 11 -5.01 7.37 21.44
CA LYS A 11 -3.86 8.28 21.42
C LYS A 11 -3.15 8.31 22.76
N GLY A 12 -1.83 8.11 22.74
CA GLY A 12 -0.98 8.06 23.92
C GLY A 12 -0.62 6.65 24.39
N ASP A 13 -1.29 5.60 23.90
CA ASP A 13 -0.82 4.23 24.08
C ASP A 13 0.52 4.04 23.34
N LYS A 14 1.50 3.41 24.00
CA LYS A 14 2.87 3.21 23.49
C LYS A 14 3.29 1.75 23.50
N GLY A 15 4.36 1.44 22.75
CA GLY A 15 4.91 0.12 22.41
C GLY A 15 5.36 -0.82 23.54
N SER A 16 4.60 -0.95 24.64
CA SER A 16 4.73 -2.03 25.63
C SER A 16 3.92 -3.26 25.20
N GLU A 17 3.20 -3.95 26.10
CA GLU A 17 2.36 -5.14 25.81
C GLU A 17 1.38 -4.95 24.63
N LYS A 18 1.05 -3.69 24.29
CA LYS A 18 0.16 -3.31 23.19
C LYS A 18 0.87 -3.09 21.84
N GLY A 19 2.19 -3.01 21.80
CA GLY A 19 2.93 -2.53 20.62
C GLY A 19 2.65 -3.32 19.35
N LYS A 20 2.50 -4.64 19.48
CA LYS A 20 2.27 -5.53 18.34
C LYS A 20 0.90 -5.32 17.68
N ILE A 21 -0.17 -5.21 18.48
CA ILE A 21 -1.50 -4.91 17.96
C ILE A 21 -1.58 -3.50 17.39
N LEU A 22 -0.95 -2.52 18.03
CA LEU A 22 -0.88 -1.14 17.52
C LEU A 22 -0.16 -1.08 16.16
N GLN A 23 0.95 -1.82 16.00
CA GLN A 23 1.65 -1.94 14.72
C GLN A 23 0.79 -2.59 13.65
N GLU A 24 0.02 -3.63 13.99
CA GLU A 24 -0.90 -4.26 13.04
C GLU A 24 -2.07 -3.34 12.64
N ILE A 25 -2.66 -2.61 13.58
CA ILE A 25 -3.67 -1.57 13.30
C ILE A 25 -3.09 -0.52 12.35
N ASN A 26 -1.90 0.01 12.67
CA ASN A 26 -1.21 1.00 11.87
C ASN A 26 -0.89 0.49 10.45
N ILE A 27 -0.52 -0.78 10.30
CA ILE A 27 -0.25 -1.42 9.00
C ILE A 27 -1.53 -1.60 8.18
N ARG A 28 -2.57 -2.19 8.76
CA ARG A 28 -3.80 -2.57 8.04
C ARG A 28 -4.63 -1.37 7.64
N LEU A 29 -4.58 -0.32 8.45
CA LEU A 29 -5.23 0.95 8.16
C LEU A 29 -4.33 1.94 7.42
N ALA A 30 -3.15 1.55 6.93
CA ALA A 30 -2.22 2.47 6.28
C ALA A 30 -2.85 3.24 5.12
N GLY A 31 -3.89 2.71 4.47
CA GLY A 31 -4.63 3.39 3.40
C GLY A 31 -5.66 4.44 3.81
N PHE A 32 -5.89 4.65 5.12
CA PHE A 32 -6.82 5.64 5.68
C PHE A 32 -6.00 6.74 6.36
N GLY A 33 -5.62 7.78 5.62
CA GLY A 33 -4.84 8.91 6.13
C GLY A 33 -3.32 8.71 6.06
N GLY A 34 -2.88 7.59 5.49
CA GLY A 34 -1.47 7.28 5.24
C GLY A 34 -0.72 7.06 6.53
N ASN A 35 -0.66 5.86 7.11
CA ASN A 35 0.05 5.60 8.37
C ASN A 35 1.36 4.82 8.17
N VAL A 36 2.22 4.76 9.20
CA VAL A 36 3.48 4.00 9.23
C VAL A 36 3.41 2.87 10.25
N PRO A 37 4.18 1.77 10.09
CA PRO A 37 4.11 0.61 10.97
C PRO A 37 4.81 0.83 12.33
N ASP A 38 4.42 1.89 13.04
CA ASP A 38 4.89 2.19 14.40
C ASP A 38 4.12 1.37 15.45
N GLU A 39 4.70 1.22 16.63
CA GLU A 39 4.12 0.49 17.77
C GLU A 39 3.37 1.44 18.73
N ASP A 40 3.39 2.74 18.45
CA ASP A 40 2.67 3.76 19.21
C ASP A 40 1.35 4.18 18.55
N PHE A 41 0.36 4.50 19.38
CA PHE A 41 -0.88 5.15 18.97
C PHE A 41 -0.70 6.67 19.03
N THR A 42 -0.28 7.23 17.90
CA THR A 42 0.00 8.67 17.75
C THR A 42 -1.23 9.45 17.30
N GLU A 43 -1.13 10.78 17.20
CA GLU A 43 -2.14 11.61 16.53
C GLU A 43 -2.40 11.15 15.08
N ARG A 44 -1.37 10.62 14.40
CA ARG A 44 -1.52 10.06 13.06
C ARG A 44 -2.40 8.80 13.06
N THR A 45 -2.25 7.94 14.05
CA THR A 45 -3.09 6.76 14.25
C THR A 45 -4.53 7.16 14.56
N GLU A 46 -4.74 8.13 15.43
CA GLU A 46 -6.08 8.66 15.73
C GLU A 46 -6.79 9.16 14.47
N LYS A 47 -6.13 9.99 13.64
CA LYS A 47 -6.68 10.45 12.36
C LYS A 47 -7.00 9.31 11.39
N THR A 48 -6.15 8.29 11.38
CA THR A 48 -6.35 7.07 10.57
C THR A 48 -7.61 6.33 11.01
N VAL A 49 -7.78 6.13 12.32
CA VAL A 49 -8.95 5.44 12.91
C VAL A 49 -10.22 6.25 12.69
N ILE A 50 -10.19 7.58 12.88
CA ILE A 50 -11.31 8.48 12.58
C ILE A 50 -11.75 8.31 11.13
N GLN A 51 -10.79 8.31 10.20
CA GLN A 51 -11.12 8.16 8.78
C GLN A 51 -11.70 6.78 8.47
N PHE A 52 -11.12 5.71 9.03
CA PHE A 52 -11.66 4.35 8.87
C PHE A 52 -13.09 4.20 9.41
N GLN A 53 -13.35 4.70 10.61
CA GLN A 53 -14.67 4.66 11.24
C GLN A 53 -15.71 5.43 10.42
N LYS A 54 -15.34 6.60 9.92
CA LYS A 54 -16.22 7.40 9.06
C LYS A 54 -16.46 6.74 7.70
N ASP A 55 -15.38 6.35 7.02
CA ASP A 55 -15.43 6.01 5.61
C ASP A 55 -15.82 4.54 5.39
N TYR A 56 -15.35 3.60 6.20
CA TYR A 56 -15.67 2.17 6.09
C TYR A 56 -16.80 1.74 7.03
N MET A 57 -16.71 2.06 8.32
CA MET A 57 -17.73 1.64 9.31
C MET A 57 -19.02 2.47 9.22
N LYS A 58 -18.97 3.66 8.61
CA LYS A 58 -20.10 4.60 8.46
C LYS A 58 -20.73 5.00 9.80
N ILE A 59 -19.91 5.18 10.83
CA ILE A 59 -20.33 5.62 12.17
C ILE A 59 -19.80 7.02 12.50
N ALA A 60 -20.33 7.65 13.56
CA ALA A 60 -19.71 8.83 14.16
C ALA A 60 -18.32 8.45 14.70
N PRO A 61 -17.22 9.02 14.18
CA PRO A 61 -15.89 8.58 14.53
C PRO A 61 -15.50 9.03 15.93
N THR A 62 -14.91 8.12 16.70
CA THR A 62 -14.40 8.36 18.05
C THR A 62 -12.88 8.54 18.06
N GLY A 63 -12.18 8.02 17.04
CA GLY A 63 -10.72 7.95 17.00
C GLY A 63 -10.12 6.95 17.98
N ILE A 64 -10.97 6.12 18.60
CA ILE A 64 -10.63 5.08 19.55
C ILE A 64 -10.86 3.73 18.88
N VAL A 65 -9.96 2.77 19.09
CA VAL A 65 -10.13 1.39 18.63
C VAL A 65 -10.68 0.57 19.79
N ASP A 66 -11.98 0.34 19.77
CA ASP A 66 -12.71 -0.58 20.65
C ASP A 66 -12.92 -1.94 19.97
N ASN A 67 -13.65 -2.85 20.62
CA ASN A 67 -13.90 -4.19 20.08
C ASN A 67 -14.61 -4.17 18.72
N GLU A 68 -15.59 -3.28 18.52
CA GLU A 68 -16.31 -3.16 17.24
C GLU A 68 -15.37 -2.63 16.15
N THR A 69 -14.48 -1.70 16.48
CA THR A 69 -13.45 -1.23 15.55
C THR A 69 -12.46 -2.34 15.20
N ILE A 70 -12.07 -3.19 16.17
CA ILE A 70 -11.20 -4.36 15.91
C ILE A 70 -11.88 -5.34 14.93
N ILE A 71 -13.15 -5.68 15.18
CA ILE A 71 -13.94 -6.57 14.31
C ILE A 71 -14.01 -5.97 12.90
N ALA A 72 -14.34 -4.69 12.78
CA ALA A 72 -14.43 -4.02 11.48
C ALA A 72 -13.09 -4.00 10.73
N ILE A 73 -11.94 -3.83 11.42
CA ILE A 73 -10.62 -3.91 10.79
C ILE A 73 -10.34 -5.32 10.25
N ASP A 74 -10.67 -6.36 11.01
CA ASP A 74 -10.51 -7.74 10.54
C ASP A 74 -11.46 -8.03 9.36
N GLU A 75 -12.71 -7.59 9.40
CA GLU A 75 -13.66 -7.70 8.27
C GLU A 75 -13.16 -6.99 7.01
N PHE A 76 -12.67 -5.74 7.14
CA PHE A 76 -12.05 -5.01 6.04
C PHE A 76 -10.85 -5.80 5.49
N SER A 77 -10.05 -6.38 6.39
CA SER A 77 -8.86 -7.13 6.03
C SER A 77 -9.16 -8.41 5.27
N GLU A 78 -10.28 -9.08 5.55
CA GLU A 78 -10.73 -10.24 4.77
C GLU A 78 -11.29 -9.81 3.42
N LYS A 79 -12.18 -8.80 3.41
CA LYS A 79 -12.90 -8.36 2.20
C LYS A 79 -11.96 -7.80 1.13
N TRP A 80 -10.93 -7.05 1.55
CA TRP A 80 -10.03 -6.32 0.65
C TRP A 80 -8.62 -6.88 0.62
N LEU A 81 -8.45 -8.15 1.01
CA LEU A 81 -7.13 -8.79 1.06
C LEU A 81 -6.46 -8.80 -0.33
N GLU A 82 -5.24 -8.26 -0.40
CA GLU A 82 -4.45 -8.29 -1.62
C GLU A 82 -3.96 -9.72 -1.95
N ASN A 83 -3.94 -10.06 -3.24
CA ASN A 83 -3.32 -11.30 -3.70
C ASN A 83 -1.83 -11.06 -3.98
N ILE A 84 -0.95 -11.65 -3.16
CA ILE A 84 0.48 -11.39 -3.22
C ILE A 84 1.09 -11.71 -4.60
N ILE A 85 0.56 -12.72 -5.30
CA ILE A 85 1.08 -13.16 -6.61
C ILE A 85 0.95 -12.05 -7.67
N THR A 86 -0.02 -11.15 -7.53
CA THR A 86 -0.19 -9.96 -8.38
C THR A 86 1.07 -9.09 -8.44
N TYR A 87 1.88 -9.13 -7.38
CA TYR A 87 3.07 -8.30 -7.23
C TYR A 87 4.38 -9.04 -7.52
N LYS A 88 4.30 -10.29 -7.98
CA LYS A 88 5.48 -11.10 -8.30
C LYS A 88 6.38 -10.38 -9.30
N CYS A 89 7.68 -10.62 -9.17
CA CYS A 89 8.69 -9.94 -9.95
C CYS A 89 8.45 -10.05 -11.46
N LEU A 90 8.60 -8.92 -12.15
CA LEU A 90 8.42 -8.86 -13.60
C LEU A 90 9.42 -9.73 -14.38
N CYS A 91 10.48 -10.26 -13.75
CA CYS A 91 11.32 -11.28 -14.37
C CYS A 91 10.58 -12.59 -14.69
N HIS A 92 9.38 -12.80 -14.12
CA HIS A 92 8.52 -13.95 -14.39
C HIS A 92 7.44 -13.68 -15.44
N THR A 93 7.34 -12.47 -15.97
CA THR A 93 6.36 -12.18 -17.03
C THR A 93 6.77 -12.84 -18.35
N PRO A 94 5.80 -13.20 -19.21
CA PRO A 94 6.10 -13.72 -20.54
C PRO A 94 6.97 -12.78 -21.38
N SER A 95 6.81 -11.46 -21.20
CA SER A 95 7.57 -10.43 -21.90
C SER A 95 8.96 -10.15 -21.29
N SER A 96 9.41 -10.92 -20.30
CA SER A 96 10.67 -10.65 -19.62
C SER A 96 11.89 -11.01 -20.46
N LYS A 97 12.87 -10.11 -20.53
CA LYS A 97 14.19 -10.33 -21.14
C LYS A 97 15.18 -11.07 -20.22
N VAL A 98 14.77 -11.45 -19.02
CA VAL A 98 15.63 -12.18 -18.07
C VAL A 98 15.63 -13.67 -18.41
N SER A 99 16.81 -14.23 -18.68
CA SER A 99 16.99 -15.67 -18.88
C SER A 99 16.50 -16.47 -17.67
N LEU A 100 15.94 -17.67 -17.91
CA LEU A 100 15.31 -18.50 -16.87
C LEU A 100 16.21 -18.72 -15.65
N ASN A 101 17.49 -19.03 -15.88
CA ASN A 101 18.47 -19.27 -14.81
C ASN A 101 18.78 -18.02 -13.96
N ASN A 102 18.53 -16.83 -14.51
CA ASN A 102 18.78 -15.56 -13.82
C ASN A 102 17.55 -14.98 -13.12
N ARG A 103 16.36 -15.57 -13.31
CA ARG A 103 15.13 -15.14 -12.63
C ARG A 103 15.25 -15.34 -11.11
N CYS A 104 14.53 -14.54 -10.34
CA CYS A 104 14.45 -14.71 -8.88
C CYS A 104 13.35 -15.74 -8.53
N THR A 105 13.06 -15.93 -7.24
CA THR A 105 11.97 -16.81 -6.79
C THR A 105 10.61 -16.09 -6.73
N GLY A 106 10.53 -14.88 -7.30
CA GLY A 106 9.36 -14.01 -7.27
C GLY A 106 9.60 -12.68 -6.58
N TYR A 107 10.53 -12.59 -5.61
CA TYR A 107 10.76 -11.37 -4.82
C TYR A 107 12.24 -11.19 -4.47
N GLY A 108 13.06 -10.96 -5.50
CA GLY A 108 14.51 -10.76 -5.35
C GLY A 108 15.29 -12.03 -4.96
N LYS A 109 16.62 -11.88 -4.89
CA LYS A 109 17.58 -12.87 -4.39
C LYS A 109 18.29 -12.38 -3.11
N GLY A 110 17.84 -11.28 -2.51
CA GLY A 110 18.47 -10.65 -1.35
C GLY A 110 19.67 -9.77 -1.71
N GLY A 111 19.72 -9.27 -2.95
CA GLY A 111 20.74 -8.31 -3.35
C GLY A 111 20.58 -6.95 -2.67
N LYS A 112 21.51 -6.03 -2.92
CA LYS A 112 21.47 -4.66 -2.37
C LYS A 112 20.11 -4.00 -2.65
N ASN A 113 19.43 -3.49 -1.63
CA ASN A 113 18.08 -2.88 -1.70
C ASN A 113 16.92 -3.84 -2.04
N GLU A 114 17.17 -5.14 -2.22
CA GLU A 114 16.11 -6.14 -2.42
C GLU A 114 15.51 -6.60 -1.10
N HIS A 115 14.28 -6.14 -0.83
CA HIS A 115 13.54 -6.59 0.33
C HIS A 115 12.82 -7.92 0.05
N PRO A 116 12.55 -8.75 1.07
CA PRO A 116 12.02 -10.11 0.92
C PRO A 116 10.49 -10.15 0.69
N GLY A 117 10.00 -9.39 -0.29
CA GLY A 117 8.58 -9.30 -0.60
C GLY A 117 8.11 -7.89 -0.91
N MET A 118 6.80 -7.64 -0.75
CA MET A 118 6.19 -6.32 -0.84
C MET A 118 5.94 -5.75 0.55
N HIS A 119 6.15 -4.44 0.71
CA HIS A 119 5.89 -3.75 1.97
C HIS A 119 4.41 -3.79 2.34
N ARG A 120 4.05 -4.22 3.56
CA ARG A 120 2.65 -4.43 3.97
C ARG A 120 1.82 -3.16 3.97
N SER A 121 2.34 -2.02 4.42
CA SER A 121 1.62 -0.74 4.34
C SER A 121 1.28 -0.34 2.89
N LEU A 122 2.12 -0.75 1.92
CA LEU A 122 1.85 -0.49 0.50
C LEU A 122 0.73 -1.41 -0.02
N LEU A 123 0.65 -2.65 0.45
CA LEU A 123 -0.46 -3.55 0.10
C LEU A 123 -1.79 -3.05 0.68
N TRP A 124 -1.80 -2.67 1.97
CA TRP A 124 -3.01 -2.18 2.63
C TRP A 124 -3.49 -0.81 2.13
N SER A 125 -2.59 0.04 1.62
CA SER A 125 -3.01 1.26 0.93
C SER A 125 -3.69 0.96 -0.41
N ILE A 126 -3.28 -0.11 -1.11
CA ILE A 126 -3.97 -0.58 -2.32
C ILE A 126 -5.34 -1.18 -2.00
N SER A 127 -5.46 -1.93 -0.90
CA SER A 127 -6.75 -2.42 -0.39
C SER A 127 -7.73 -1.27 -0.17
N ALA A 128 -7.31 -0.23 0.56
CA ALA A 128 -8.15 0.94 0.82
C ALA A 128 -8.50 1.69 -0.48
N LEU A 129 -7.54 1.83 -1.40
CA LEU A 129 -7.78 2.44 -2.71
C LEU A 129 -8.84 1.68 -3.51
N LYS A 130 -8.79 0.34 -3.54
CA LYS A 130 -9.82 -0.48 -4.20
C LYS A 130 -11.18 -0.30 -3.53
N PHE A 131 -11.22 -0.21 -2.20
CA PHE A 131 -12.43 0.13 -1.45
C PHE A 131 -13.00 1.47 -1.92
N TYR A 132 -12.25 2.57 -1.87
CA TYR A 132 -12.75 3.89 -2.29
C TYR A 132 -13.16 3.95 -3.75
N LEU A 133 -12.46 3.22 -4.63
CA LEU A 133 -12.86 3.11 -6.03
C LEU A 133 -14.17 2.34 -6.18
N SER A 134 -14.46 1.35 -5.32
CA SER A 134 -15.73 0.61 -5.38
C SER A 134 -16.96 1.42 -4.95
N GLU A 135 -16.76 2.49 -4.17
CA GLU A 135 -17.84 3.37 -3.69
C GLU A 135 -18.35 4.34 -4.77
N GLN A 136 -17.83 4.26 -6.00
CA GLN A 136 -18.23 5.11 -7.13
C GLN A 136 -18.08 4.38 -8.47
N LYS A 137 -18.64 4.96 -9.55
CA LYS A 137 -18.74 4.30 -10.87
C LYS A 137 -17.82 4.85 -11.96
N LYS A 138 -17.26 6.06 -11.78
CA LYS A 138 -16.46 6.75 -12.81
C LYS A 138 -15.11 6.07 -13.00
N TYR A 139 -14.41 5.79 -11.92
CA TYR A 139 -13.05 5.21 -11.96
C TYR A 139 -13.05 3.77 -11.47
N ALA A 140 -12.15 2.94 -11.99
CA ALA A 140 -11.96 1.59 -11.46
C ALA A 140 -10.51 1.17 -11.49
N TYR A 141 -10.11 0.38 -10.49
CA TYR A 141 -8.82 -0.30 -10.48
C TYR A 141 -8.77 -1.28 -11.65
N SER A 142 -7.72 -1.23 -12.47
CA SER A 142 -7.53 -2.19 -13.55
C SER A 142 -6.61 -3.32 -13.15
N ASN A 143 -5.34 -3.00 -12.94
CA ASN A 143 -4.32 -3.98 -12.59
C ASN A 143 -3.07 -3.26 -12.06
N THR A 144 -2.28 -3.98 -11.27
CA THR A 144 -0.90 -3.61 -10.99
C THR A 144 -0.07 -3.95 -12.24
N SER A 145 0.42 -2.94 -12.95
CA SER A 145 1.33 -3.16 -14.10
C SER A 145 2.75 -3.49 -13.66
N ALA A 146 3.13 -3.12 -12.43
CA ALA A 146 4.38 -3.54 -11.82
C ALA A 146 4.29 -3.56 -10.30
N GLY A 147 4.61 -4.70 -9.70
CA GLY A 147 4.95 -4.81 -8.28
C GLY A 147 6.47 -4.89 -8.13
N TYR A 148 6.98 -6.09 -7.91
CA TYR A 148 8.40 -6.31 -7.68
C TYR A 148 9.23 -6.24 -8.98
N ARG A 149 10.46 -5.72 -8.88
CA ARG A 149 11.51 -5.78 -9.92
C ARG A 149 12.84 -6.06 -9.25
N CYS A 150 13.40 -7.25 -9.47
CA CYS A 150 14.73 -7.63 -8.98
C CYS A 150 15.85 -7.00 -9.83
N TRP A 151 17.09 -7.09 -9.37
CA TRP A 151 18.27 -6.63 -10.12
C TRP A 151 18.38 -7.26 -11.49
N ALA A 152 18.11 -8.56 -11.63
CA ALA A 152 18.15 -9.22 -12.94
C ALA A 152 17.18 -8.56 -13.93
N HIS A 153 15.96 -8.24 -13.49
CA HIS A 153 14.99 -7.50 -14.31
C HIS A 153 15.45 -6.08 -14.61
N ASN A 154 15.93 -5.34 -13.61
CA ASN A 154 16.44 -3.97 -13.81
C ASN A 154 17.63 -3.92 -14.76
N ASN A 155 18.53 -4.90 -14.74
CA ASN A 155 19.68 -4.96 -15.65
C ASN A 155 19.24 -5.31 -17.08
N SER A 156 18.18 -6.12 -17.24
CA SER A 156 17.64 -6.48 -18.57
C SER A 156 16.94 -5.33 -19.30
N ILE A 157 16.51 -4.31 -18.55
CA ILE A 157 15.89 -3.08 -19.06
C ILE A 157 16.53 -1.94 -18.26
N PRO A 158 17.68 -1.39 -18.70
CA PRO A 158 18.73 -0.77 -17.88
C PRO A 158 18.22 0.39 -17.00
N ARG A 159 17.60 0.04 -15.87
CA ARG A 159 17.03 0.95 -14.88
C ARG A 159 17.97 1.05 -13.70
N LYS A 160 18.12 2.26 -13.17
CA LYS A 160 18.94 2.54 -11.97
C LYS A 160 18.12 2.57 -10.67
N SER A 161 16.80 2.77 -10.75
CA SER A 161 15.93 2.88 -9.56
C SER A 161 15.67 1.54 -8.89
N THR A 162 15.65 1.54 -7.55
CA THR A 162 15.41 0.35 -6.70
C THR A 162 14.08 0.43 -5.94
N ASN A 163 13.20 1.38 -6.29
CA ASN A 163 11.88 1.52 -5.66
C ASN A 163 11.03 0.24 -5.75
N HIS A 164 11.00 -0.43 -6.91
CA HIS A 164 10.25 -1.67 -7.11
C HIS A 164 10.91 -2.91 -6.50
N MET A 165 12.00 -2.78 -5.74
CA MET A 165 12.57 -3.90 -4.98
C MET A 165 11.80 -4.14 -3.67
N GLY A 166 10.47 -4.16 -3.75
CA GLY A 166 9.53 -4.37 -2.65
C GLY A 166 8.81 -3.13 -2.12
N LYS A 167 9.20 -1.92 -2.56
CA LYS A 167 8.72 -0.65 -1.98
C LYS A 167 7.78 0.15 -2.86
N ALA A 168 7.46 -0.32 -4.07
CA ALA A 168 6.66 0.45 -5.02
C ALA A 168 5.74 -0.40 -5.89
N VAL A 169 4.69 0.25 -6.38
CA VAL A 169 3.73 -0.30 -7.33
C VAL A 169 3.40 0.70 -8.44
N ASP A 170 3.16 0.20 -9.63
CA ASP A 170 2.56 0.95 -10.74
C ASP A 170 1.15 0.40 -10.97
N ILE A 171 0.13 1.24 -10.86
CA ILE A 171 -1.27 0.83 -10.95
C ILE A 171 -1.94 1.49 -12.15
N GLN A 172 -2.67 0.71 -12.93
CA GLN A 172 -3.45 1.19 -14.06
C GLN A 172 -4.94 1.23 -13.74
N TYR A 173 -5.66 2.08 -14.48
CA TYR A 173 -7.06 2.43 -14.19
C TYR A 173 -7.96 2.31 -15.41
N TYR A 174 -9.26 2.31 -15.12
CA TYR A 174 -10.33 2.59 -16.06
C TYR A 174 -11.01 3.91 -15.72
N GLU A 175 -11.55 4.58 -16.74
CA GLU A 175 -12.52 5.67 -16.64
C GLU A 175 -13.76 5.30 -17.46
N ASN A 176 -14.93 5.21 -16.82
CA ASN A 176 -16.19 4.81 -17.42
C ASN A 176 -16.06 3.51 -18.25
N GLY A 177 -15.33 2.52 -17.71
CA GLY A 177 -15.04 1.25 -18.39
C GLY A 177 -13.92 1.30 -19.44
N ASN A 178 -13.40 2.48 -19.81
CA ASN A 178 -12.34 2.63 -20.79
C ASN A 178 -10.95 2.59 -20.15
N LYS A 179 -10.02 1.83 -20.73
CA LYS A 179 -8.66 1.69 -20.20
C LYS A 179 -7.87 2.99 -20.39
N ILE A 180 -7.33 3.53 -19.29
CA ILE A 180 -6.33 4.62 -19.35
C ILE A 180 -4.98 3.99 -19.67
N ARG A 181 -4.54 4.07 -20.94
CA ARG A 181 -3.36 3.35 -21.47
C ARG A 181 -2.58 4.17 -22.47
N SER A 182 -1.34 3.74 -22.69
CA SER A 182 -0.40 4.32 -23.65
C SER A 182 -0.02 5.76 -23.32
N LYS A 183 0.99 6.30 -24.00
CA LYS A 183 1.45 7.67 -23.80
C LYS A 183 0.52 8.66 -24.51
N LYS A 184 -0.54 9.10 -23.83
CA LYS A 184 -1.56 10.02 -24.38
C LYS A 184 -1.81 11.20 -23.45
N LEU A 185 -1.94 12.40 -24.04
CA LEU A 185 -2.26 13.62 -23.28
C LEU A 185 -3.64 13.53 -22.60
N SER A 186 -4.61 12.88 -23.24
CA SER A 186 -5.96 12.68 -22.71
C SER A 186 -6.00 11.88 -21.40
N ASN A 187 -4.96 11.08 -21.10
CA ASN A 187 -4.89 10.31 -19.86
C ASN A 187 -4.57 11.18 -18.63
N LEU A 188 -3.95 12.35 -18.83
CA LEU A 188 -3.42 13.12 -17.71
C LEU A 188 -4.52 13.67 -16.81
N VAL A 189 -5.65 14.10 -17.39
CA VAL A 189 -6.80 14.63 -16.63
C VAL A 189 -7.38 13.57 -15.70
N PRO A 190 -7.83 12.39 -16.18
CA PRO A 190 -8.38 11.37 -15.27
C PRO A 190 -7.35 10.83 -14.27
N LEU A 191 -6.07 10.72 -14.64
CA LEU A 191 -5.03 10.31 -13.68
C LEU A 191 -4.86 11.33 -12.54
N LYS A 192 -4.88 12.64 -12.85
CA LYS A 192 -4.82 13.69 -11.83
C LYS A 192 -6.07 13.71 -10.97
N GLU A 193 -7.25 13.50 -11.54
CA GLU A 193 -8.49 13.36 -10.77
C GLU A 193 -8.44 12.16 -9.82
N ILE A 194 -7.99 10.99 -10.28
CA ILE A 194 -7.80 9.81 -9.43
C ILE A 194 -6.79 10.09 -8.31
N ARG A 195 -5.65 10.72 -8.66
CA ARG A 195 -4.62 11.12 -7.70
C ARG A 195 -5.20 12.02 -6.61
N ASP A 196 -5.84 13.12 -7.00
CA ASP A 196 -6.31 14.12 -6.05
C ASP A 196 -7.44 13.54 -5.18
N LYS A 197 -8.42 12.89 -5.81
CA LYS A 197 -9.60 12.37 -5.13
C LYS A 197 -9.29 11.20 -4.20
N PHE A 198 -8.38 10.30 -4.58
CA PHE A 198 -8.16 9.08 -3.80
C PHE A 198 -6.81 9.05 -3.11
N TYR A 199 -5.73 9.29 -3.83
CA TYR A 199 -4.40 9.16 -3.26
C TYR A 199 -4.04 10.30 -2.31
N ILE A 200 -4.33 11.54 -2.66
CA ILE A 200 -4.01 12.70 -1.80
C ILE A 200 -5.04 12.78 -0.68
N ASN A 201 -6.33 12.79 -1.02
CA ASN A 201 -7.40 13.00 -0.03
C ASN A 201 -7.57 11.85 0.97
N HIS A 202 -7.47 10.59 0.53
CA HIS A 202 -7.70 9.45 1.42
C HIS A 202 -6.42 8.79 1.91
N LEU A 203 -5.40 8.64 1.08
CA LEU A 203 -4.15 7.97 1.46
C LEU A 203 -3.10 8.95 2.02
N ASN A 204 -3.37 10.26 2.02
CA ASN A 204 -2.42 11.31 2.44
C ASN A 204 -1.06 11.18 1.73
N SER A 205 -1.09 10.81 0.46
CA SER A 205 0.10 10.71 -0.37
C SER A 205 0.59 12.08 -0.81
N VAL A 206 1.85 12.14 -1.23
CA VAL A 206 2.48 13.37 -1.73
C VAL A 206 3.07 13.11 -3.10
N GLU A 207 2.71 13.95 -4.08
CA GLU A 207 3.30 13.92 -5.41
C GLU A 207 4.70 14.55 -5.41
N GLY A 208 5.61 13.94 -6.17
CA GLY A 208 6.92 14.48 -6.47
C GLY A 208 8.06 13.93 -5.61
N TRP A 209 9.28 14.16 -6.08
CA TRP A 209 10.49 13.51 -5.55
C TRP A 209 11.01 14.15 -4.24
N ALA A 210 10.61 15.39 -3.97
CA ALA A 210 10.94 16.16 -2.77
C ALA A 210 9.97 15.94 -1.60
N GLY A 211 9.11 14.90 -1.67
CA GLY A 211 8.07 14.65 -0.68
C GLY A 211 8.55 14.46 0.77
N ARG A 212 7.61 14.68 1.69
CA ARG A 212 7.79 14.55 3.15
C ARG A 212 8.13 13.12 3.56
N LYS A 213 8.90 12.98 4.64
CA LYS A 213 9.21 11.67 5.23
C LYS A 213 7.93 10.97 5.66
N ASN A 214 7.94 9.64 5.62
CA ASN A 214 6.86 8.78 6.11
C ASN A 214 5.53 8.90 5.36
N ASN A 215 5.45 9.58 4.21
CA ASN A 215 4.26 9.56 3.34
C ASN A 215 4.42 8.55 2.20
N PHE A 216 3.31 8.06 1.66
CA PHE A 216 3.33 7.46 0.33
C PHE A 216 3.72 8.53 -0.68
N ARG A 217 4.70 8.22 -1.52
CA ARG A 217 5.15 9.13 -2.59
C ARG A 217 4.54 8.70 -3.91
N LEU A 218 4.16 9.69 -4.72
CA LEU A 218 3.70 9.48 -6.08
C LEU A 218 4.68 10.05 -7.10
N GLU A 219 4.90 9.34 -8.20
CA GLU A 219 5.58 9.89 -9.37
C GLU A 219 4.70 10.98 -10.00
N PRO A 220 5.26 12.12 -10.44
CA PRO A 220 4.48 13.16 -11.09
C PRO A 220 3.73 12.65 -12.33
N ILE A 221 2.50 13.11 -12.54
CA ILE A 221 1.71 12.76 -13.73
C ILE A 221 2.05 13.68 -14.91
N GLY A 222 2.49 13.12 -16.03
CA GLY A 222 2.83 13.87 -17.24
C GLY A 222 3.52 13.02 -18.32
N LEU A 223 3.88 13.66 -19.44
CA LEU A 223 4.48 13.00 -20.62
C LEU A 223 6.01 13.11 -20.68
N GLY A 224 6.62 13.82 -19.72
CA GLY A 224 8.05 14.07 -19.63
C GLY A 224 8.84 12.89 -19.08
N LYS A 225 10.11 13.15 -18.81
CA LYS A 225 11.02 12.22 -18.13
C LYS A 225 10.65 12.12 -16.65
N ASP A 226 10.71 10.91 -16.08
CA ASP A 226 10.40 10.64 -14.67
C ASP A 226 8.97 11.07 -14.29
N GLN A 227 8.04 10.86 -15.24
CA GLN A 227 6.61 11.11 -15.11
C GLN A 227 5.80 9.90 -15.58
N SER A 228 4.62 9.73 -14.98
CA SER A 228 3.68 8.66 -15.30
C SER A 228 2.50 9.20 -16.14
N TYR A 229 2.08 8.44 -17.16
CA TYR A 229 1.05 8.88 -18.13
C TYR A 229 -0.04 7.84 -18.42
N SER A 230 0.11 6.63 -17.88
CA SER A 230 -0.87 5.54 -18.04
C SER A 230 -0.96 4.64 -16.80
N TRP A 231 -0.27 5.04 -15.73
CA TRP A 231 -0.30 4.42 -14.42
C TRP A 231 -0.15 5.53 -13.38
N ILE A 232 -0.44 5.22 -12.11
CA ILE A 232 0.02 6.00 -10.97
C ILE A 232 1.04 5.16 -10.23
N HIS A 233 2.25 5.69 -10.09
CA HIS A 233 3.30 5.11 -9.25
C HIS A 233 3.03 5.47 -7.80
N MET A 234 3.14 4.51 -6.90
CA MET A 234 3.10 4.75 -5.46
C MET A 234 4.22 3.98 -4.78
N ASP A 235 4.95 4.65 -3.88
CA ASP A 235 6.05 4.02 -3.15
C ASP A 235 6.18 4.49 -1.70
N VAL A 236 6.90 3.69 -0.89
CA VAL A 236 7.22 3.97 0.52
C VAL A 236 8.69 4.33 0.72
N THR A 237 9.43 4.69 -0.33
CA THR A 237 10.89 4.92 -0.22
C THR A 237 11.28 6.11 0.64
N LYS A 238 10.33 6.99 0.96
CA LYS A 238 10.50 8.13 1.88
C LYS A 238 10.19 7.79 3.34
N TYR A 239 9.80 6.55 3.65
CA TYR A 239 9.69 6.10 5.02
C TYR A 239 11.08 6.11 5.68
N GLU A 240 11.11 6.38 6.97
CA GLU A 240 12.31 6.25 7.78
C GLU A 240 12.79 4.79 7.81
N GLN A 241 14.10 4.60 7.96
CA GLN A 241 14.74 3.28 7.85
C GLN A 241 14.13 2.24 8.80
N LYS A 242 13.69 2.66 10.00
CA LYS A 242 13.02 1.77 10.97
C LYS A 242 11.77 1.12 10.39
N TYR A 243 11.03 1.83 9.52
CA TYR A 243 9.84 1.33 8.84
C TYR A 243 10.13 0.65 7.52
N LEU A 244 11.39 0.60 7.08
CA LEU A 244 11.83 -0.11 5.87
C LEU A 244 12.63 -1.38 6.19
N THR A 245 12.49 -1.89 7.42
CA THR A 245 13.08 -3.16 7.83
C THR A 245 12.33 -4.35 7.22
N ASP A 246 13.05 -5.42 6.93
CA ASP A 246 12.54 -6.59 6.20
C ASP A 246 11.32 -7.27 6.86
N LYS A 247 11.12 -7.08 8.18
CA LYS A 247 9.94 -7.59 8.90
C LYS A 247 8.60 -7.04 8.36
N PHE A 248 8.63 -5.89 7.68
CA PHE A 248 7.44 -5.28 7.08
C PHE A 248 7.19 -5.73 5.64
N PHE A 249 8.02 -6.62 5.08
CA PHE A 249 7.89 -7.11 3.72
C PHE A 249 7.42 -8.56 3.72
N VAL A 250 6.48 -8.87 2.83
CA VAL A 250 5.84 -10.20 2.76
C VAL A 250 5.84 -10.75 1.35
N LYS A 251 6.08 -12.06 1.25
CA LYS A 251 6.08 -12.83 0.01
C LYS A 251 5.15 -14.05 0.02
N LYS A 252 4.42 -14.25 1.13
CA LYS A 252 3.44 -15.33 1.32
C LYS A 252 2.07 -14.72 1.62
N GLN A 253 1.02 -15.30 1.06
CA GLN A 253 -0.36 -14.79 1.17
C GLN A 253 -0.83 -14.65 2.63
N SER A 254 -0.58 -15.67 3.45
CA SER A 254 -0.98 -15.69 4.87
C SER A 254 -0.34 -14.60 5.72
N LEU A 255 0.81 -14.05 5.28
CA LEU A 255 1.54 -13.03 6.03
C LEU A 255 1.05 -11.60 5.74
N ILE A 256 0.23 -11.37 4.71
CA ILE A 256 -0.31 -10.03 4.43
C ILE A 256 -1.18 -9.56 5.60
N LYS A 257 -2.18 -10.38 5.95
CA LYS A 257 -3.06 -10.15 7.10
C LYS A 257 -2.40 -10.58 8.40
N GLY A 258 -1.85 -11.79 8.45
CA GLY A 258 -1.40 -12.39 9.71
C GLY A 258 -2.59 -12.91 10.53
N LYS A 259 -2.45 -12.94 11.86
CA LYS A 259 -3.50 -13.37 12.80
C LYS A 259 -4.63 -12.33 12.89
N PRO A 260 -5.87 -12.71 13.19
CA PRO A 260 -6.90 -11.77 13.62
C PRO A 260 -6.41 -10.84 14.73
N LEU A 261 -6.84 -9.58 14.75
CA LEU A 261 -6.38 -8.60 15.73
C LEU A 261 -6.82 -8.97 17.15
N ASN A 262 -8.00 -9.57 17.31
CA ASN A 262 -8.48 -10.05 18.61
C ASN A 262 -7.67 -11.22 19.21
N GLU A 263 -6.76 -11.82 18.45
CA GLU A 263 -5.84 -12.88 18.88
C GLU A 263 -4.41 -12.38 19.21
N LEU A 264 -4.19 -11.06 19.17
CA LEU A 264 -2.92 -10.40 19.48
C LEU A 264 -2.88 -9.82 20.91
#